data_AF-A0A1F7IKC6-F1
#
_entry.id   AF-A0A1F7IKC6-F1
#
_cell.length_a   1.000
_cell.length_b   1.000
_cell.length_c   1.000
_cell.angle_alpha   90.00
_cell.angle_beta   90.00
_cell.angle_gamma   90.00
#
_symmetry.space_group_name_H-M   'P 1'
#
loop_
_entity.id
_entity.type
_entity.pdbx_description
1 polymer ?
#
loop_
_entity_poly.entity_id
_entity_poly.type
_entity_poly.pdbx_seq_one_letter_code
_entity_poly.pdbx_strand_id
1 'polypeptide(L)'
;MDDLFQKYQEKISSLALSSKAKQEIFQNFYFELQFQLINSFFDTLTDNQKKEIAEASSDEEAIRLYFRFLNESVEIPEFLQFIEQIYSEAMTKALDSLPEFSQPSA
;
A
#
# COMPACT_ATOMS: atom_id res chain seq x y z
N MET A 1 -5.48 -12.80 -3.72
CA MET A 1 -4.51 -11.70 -3.87
C MET A 1 -3.65 -11.83 -5.13
N ASP A 2 -3.10 -13.00 -5.46
CA ASP A 2 -2.18 -13.17 -6.61
C ASP A 2 -2.70 -12.69 -7.98
N ASP A 3 -4.01 -12.82 -8.24
CA ASP A 3 -4.63 -12.47 -9.53
C ASP A 3 -4.59 -10.96 -9.84
N LEU A 4 -4.74 -10.09 -8.83
CA LEU A 4 -4.74 -8.63 -9.05
C LEU A 4 -3.34 -8.08 -9.30
N PHE A 5 -2.34 -8.59 -8.58
CA PHE A 5 -0.94 -8.22 -8.83
C PHE A 5 -0.50 -8.62 -10.22
N GLN A 6 -0.85 -9.84 -10.63
CA GLN A 6 -0.49 -10.36 -11.92
C GLN A 6 -1.15 -9.56 -13.05
N LYS A 7 -2.44 -9.25 -12.94
CA LYS A 7 -3.13 -8.35 -13.87
C LYS A 7 -2.50 -6.97 -13.96
N TYR A 8 -2.07 -6.40 -12.83
CA TYR A 8 -1.35 -5.12 -12.80
C TYR A 8 0.00 -5.20 -13.49
N GLN A 9 0.77 -6.27 -13.24
CA GLN A 9 2.04 -6.50 -13.90
C GLN A 9 1.89 -6.68 -15.41
N GLU A 10 0.89 -7.45 -15.85
CA GLU A 10 0.55 -7.65 -17.26
C GLU A 10 0.15 -6.33 -17.94
N LYS A 11 -0.72 -5.55 -17.29
CA LYS A 11 -1.16 -4.24 -17.82
C LYS A 11 -0.02 -3.23 -17.90
N ILE A 12 0.91 -3.17 -16.94
CA ILE A 12 2.10 -2.31 -17.06
C ILE A 12 3.05 -2.82 -18.15
N SER A 13 3.25 -4.13 -18.23
CA SER A 13 4.17 -4.74 -19.19
C SER A 13 3.74 -4.49 -20.63
N SER A 14 2.43 -4.43 -20.89
CA SER A 14 1.86 -4.13 -22.21
C SER A 14 1.92 -2.66 -22.62
N LEU A 15 2.12 -1.71 -21.68
CA LEU A 15 2.19 -0.28 -22.02
C LEU A 15 3.39 0.00 -22.93
N ALA A 16 3.20 0.89 -23.90
CA ALA A 16 4.25 1.40 -24.79
C ALA A 16 5.16 2.42 -24.08
N LEU A 17 5.64 2.06 -22.89
CA LEU A 17 6.52 2.86 -22.03
C LEU A 17 7.92 2.25 -21.98
N SER A 18 8.92 3.09 -21.70
CA SER A 18 10.27 2.62 -21.44
C SER A 18 10.32 1.77 -20.16
N SER A 19 11.29 0.86 -20.05
CA SER A 19 11.47 0.04 -18.85
C SER A 19 11.63 0.89 -17.59
N LYS A 20 12.31 2.06 -17.70
CA LYS A 20 12.46 3.01 -16.60
C LYS A 20 11.11 3.59 -16.14
N ALA A 21 10.28 4.04 -17.08
CA ALA A 21 8.96 4.57 -16.77
C ALA A 21 8.04 3.50 -16.14
N LYS A 22 8.09 2.26 -16.62
CA LYS A 22 7.38 1.14 -16.00
C LYS A 22 7.84 0.89 -14.56
N GLN A 23 9.15 0.95 -14.33
CA GLN A 23 9.74 0.77 -13.01
C GLN A 23 9.35 1.90 -12.04
N GLU A 24 9.29 3.14 -12.51
CA GLU A 24 8.79 4.28 -11.74
C GLU A 24 7.32 4.11 -11.35
N ILE A 25 6.47 3.59 -12.25
CA ILE A 25 5.06 3.29 -11.93
C ILE A 25 4.96 2.24 -10.81
N PHE A 26 5.73 1.15 -10.89
CA PHE A 26 5.75 0.15 -9.81
C PHE A 26 6.24 0.71 -8.48
N GLN A 27 7.29 1.53 -8.49
CA GLN A 27 7.80 2.15 -7.28
C GLN A 27 6.77 3.11 -6.66
N ASN A 28 6.12 3.94 -7.47
CA ASN A 28 5.09 4.86 -7.00
C ASN A 28 3.89 4.11 -6.40
N PHE A 29 3.46 3.02 -7.03
CA PHE A 29 2.41 2.16 -6.48
C PHE A 29 2.82 1.56 -5.14
N TYR A 30 4.05 1.07 -5.02
CA TYR A 30 4.56 0.51 -3.78
C TYR A 30 4.60 1.54 -2.65
N PHE A 31 5.06 2.77 -2.93
CA PHE A 31 5.04 3.86 -1.95
C PHE A 31 3.62 4.22 -1.51
N GLU A 32 2.67 4.33 -2.44
CA GLU A 32 1.28 4.64 -2.13
C GLU A 32 0.64 3.53 -1.27
N LEU A 33 0.87 2.26 -1.60
CA LEU A 33 0.39 1.12 -0.82
C LEU A 33 0.97 1.13 0.60
N GLN A 34 2.28 1.35 0.74
CA GLN A 34 2.92 1.47 2.05
C GLN A 34 2.32 2.63 2.86
N PHE A 35 2.12 3.78 2.24
CA PHE A 35 1.54 4.95 2.89
C PHE A 35 0.11 4.68 3.38
N GLN A 36 -0.73 4.04 2.57
CA GLN A 36 -2.10 3.70 2.96
C GLN A 36 -2.14 2.68 4.10
N LEU A 37 -1.34 1.62 4.02
CA LEU A 37 -1.24 0.63 5.11
C LEU A 37 -0.81 1.29 6.43
N ILE A 38 0.18 2.19 6.37
CA ILE A 38 0.66 2.90 7.56
C ILE A 38 -0.41 3.81 8.15
N ASN A 39 -1.06 4.63 7.33
CA ASN A 39 -2.07 5.57 7.82
C ASN A 39 -3.31 4.87 8.34
N SER A 40 -3.80 3.87 7.62
CA SER A 40 -5.00 3.18 8.05
C SER A 40 -4.76 2.41 9.35
N PHE A 41 -3.58 1.82 9.56
CA PHE A 41 -3.25 1.27 10.88
C PHE A 41 -3.13 2.39 11.93
N PHE A 42 -2.46 3.50 11.62
CA PHE A 42 -2.35 4.62 12.53
C PHE A 42 -3.73 5.12 12.99
N ASP A 43 -4.73 5.14 12.11
CA ASP A 43 -6.10 5.52 12.43
C ASP A 43 -6.77 4.59 13.43
N THR A 44 -6.42 3.30 13.44
CA THR A 44 -6.92 2.31 14.43
C THR A 44 -6.33 2.49 15.84
N LEU A 45 -5.22 3.21 15.97
CA LEU A 45 -4.61 3.47 17.27
C LEU A 45 -5.47 4.39 18.13
N THR A 46 -5.48 4.12 19.44
CA THR A 46 -6.09 5.00 20.43
C THR A 46 -5.36 6.33 20.53
N ASP A 47 -6.02 7.37 21.03
CA ASP A 47 -5.41 8.70 21.21
C ASP A 47 -4.17 8.66 22.10
N ASN A 48 -4.17 7.80 23.13
CA ASN A 48 -3.01 7.62 24.01
C ASN A 48 -1.82 7.00 23.27
N GLN A 49 -2.05 5.99 22.41
CA GLN A 49 -0.98 5.37 21.61
C GLN A 49 -0.43 6.35 20.57
N LYS A 50 -1.30 7.11 19.89
CA LYS A 50 -0.90 8.17 18.96
C LYS A 50 -0.05 9.23 19.65
N LYS A 51 -0.45 9.62 20.86
CA LYS A 51 0.29 10.57 21.70
C LYS A 51 1.66 10.02 22.10
N GLU A 52 1.75 8.75 22.50
CA GLU A 52 3.03 8.11 22.88
C GLU A 52 4.00 8.06 21.68
N ILE A 53 3.51 7.80 20.47
CA ILE A 53 4.32 7.89 19.24
C ILE A 53 4.80 9.33 19.00
N ALA A 54 3.93 10.32 19.16
CA ALA A 54 4.27 11.73 18.93
C ALA A 54 5.25 12.29 19.96
N GLU A 55 5.29 11.72 21.17
CA GLU A 55 6.20 12.09 22.26
C GLU A 55 7.52 11.29 22.24
N ALA A 56 7.73 10.41 21.25
CA ALA A 56 8.95 9.64 21.10
C ALA A 56 10.20 10.55 20.98
N SER A 57 11.31 10.13 21.60
CA SER A 57 12.54 10.93 21.63
C SER A 57 13.32 10.91 20.31
N SER A 58 12.95 10.03 19.37
CA SER A 58 13.56 9.88 18.05
C SER A 58 12.63 9.17 17.07
N ASP A 59 12.92 9.30 15.77
CA ASP A 59 12.23 8.57 14.70
C ASP A 59 12.34 7.04 14.90
N GLU A 60 13.49 6.55 15.36
CA GLU A 60 13.71 5.12 15.64
C GLU A 60 12.79 4.63 16.77
N GLU A 61 12.65 5.41 17.84
CA GLU A 61 11.73 5.10 18.93
C GLU A 61 10.26 5.18 18.48
N ALA A 62 9.89 6.18 17.69
CA ALA A 62 8.56 6.31 17.12
C ALA A 62 8.18 5.08 16.27
N ILE A 63 9.10 4.63 15.41
CA ILE A 63 8.94 3.41 14.61
C ILE A 63 8.80 2.17 15.51
N ARG A 64 9.61 2.07 16.56
CA ARG A 64 9.55 0.93 17.50
C ARG A 64 8.23 0.87 18.25
N LEU A 65 7.73 2.01 18.72
CA LEU A 65 6.43 2.13 19.38
C LEU A 65 5.29 1.77 18.44
N TYR A 66 5.35 2.27 17.20
CA TYR A 66 4.38 1.95 16.16
C TYR A 66 4.28 0.44 15.91
N PHE A 67 5.42 -0.24 15.71
CA PHE A 67 5.44 -1.69 15.54
C PHE A 67 5.01 -2.47 16.80
N ARG A 68 5.31 -1.95 17.99
CA ARG A 68 4.83 -2.55 19.24
C ARG A 68 3.30 -2.53 19.28
N PHE A 69 2.69 -1.37 19.02
CA PHE A 69 1.23 -1.26 19.00
C PHE A 69 0.60 -2.08 17.89
N LEU A 70 1.23 -2.18 16.72
CA LEU A 70 0.81 -3.09 15.65
C LEU A 70 0.74 -4.54 16.14
N ASN A 71 1.76 -4.98 16.87
CA ASN A 71 1.80 -6.33 17.39
C ASN A 71 0.81 -6.58 18.55
N GLU A 72 0.42 -5.54 19.28
CA GLU A 72 -0.51 -5.62 20.41
C GLU A 72 -1.99 -5.48 19.99
N SER A 73 -2.27 -4.72 18.94
CA SER A 73 -3.63 -4.26 18.61
C SER A 73 -4.39 -5.17 17.66
N VAL A 74 -3.73 -6.15 17.05
CA VAL A 74 -4.37 -6.94 15.99
C VAL A 74 -4.36 -8.42 16.31
N GLU A 75 -5.57 -8.99 16.46
CA GLU A 75 -5.72 -10.42 16.28
C GLU A 75 -5.32 -10.72 14.83
N ILE A 76 -4.25 -11.50 14.66
CA ILE A 76 -3.57 -11.77 13.38
C ILE A 76 -4.54 -12.01 12.19
N PRO A 77 -5.71 -12.69 12.34
CA PRO A 77 -6.67 -12.83 11.24
C PRO A 77 -7.30 -11.52 10.74
N GLU A 78 -7.66 -10.61 11.64
CA GLU A 78 -8.29 -9.32 11.29
C GLU A 78 -7.27 -8.39 10.63
N PHE A 79 -6.00 -8.48 11.05
CA PHE A 79 -4.90 -7.76 10.41
C PHE A 79 -4.72 -8.15 8.95
N LEU A 80 -4.74 -9.45 8.69
CA LEU A 80 -4.51 -9.99 7.35
C LEU A 80 -5.67 -9.62 6.42
N GLN A 81 -6.92 -9.67 6.91
CA GLN A 81 -8.09 -9.22 6.15
C GLN A 81 -8.02 -7.71 5.84
N PHE A 82 -7.57 -6.91 6.81
CA PHE A 82 -7.37 -5.49 6.62
C PHE A 82 -6.28 -5.16 5.59
N ILE A 83 -5.13 -5.85 5.65
CA ILE A 83 -4.08 -5.73 4.63
C ILE A 83 -4.62 -6.13 3.25
N GLU A 84 -5.38 -7.22 3.18
CA GLU A 84 -6.00 -7.69 1.93
C GLU A 84 -6.94 -6.65 1.32
N GLN A 85 -7.74 -5.99 2.15
CA GLN A 85 -8.69 -4.98 1.70
C GLN A 85 -7.95 -3.76 1.15
N ILE A 86 -7.02 -3.17 1.91
CA ILE A 86 -6.27 -1.99 1.46
C ILE A 86 -5.46 -2.30 0.21
N TYR A 87 -4.85 -3.48 0.16
CA TYR A 87 -4.15 -3.95 -1.03
C TYR A 87 -5.08 -3.99 -2.26
N SER A 88 -6.26 -4.57 -2.11
CA SER A 88 -7.23 -4.72 -3.20
C SER A 88 -7.76 -3.37 -3.68
N GLU A 89 -8.06 -2.45 -2.76
CA GLU A 89 -8.53 -1.09 -3.07
C GLU A 89 -7.45 -0.27 -3.81
N ALA A 90 -6.23 -0.25 -3.27
CA ALA A 90 -5.10 0.43 -3.89
C ALA A 90 -4.80 -0.14 -5.28
N MET A 91 -4.82 -1.46 -5.43
CA MET A 91 -4.54 -2.13 -6.70
C MET A 91 -5.63 -1.86 -7.75
N THR A 92 -6.90 -1.88 -7.36
CA THR A 92 -8.03 -1.56 -8.24
C THR A 92 -7.93 -0.13 -8.74
N LYS A 93 -7.70 0.83 -7.83
CA LYS A 93 -7.51 2.24 -8.19
C LYS A 93 -6.31 2.45 -9.11
N ALA A 94 -5.20 1.77 -8.84
CA ALA A 94 -4.00 1.83 -9.67
C ALA A 94 -4.31 1.28 -11.08
N LEU A 95 -4.99 0.13 -11.20
CA LEU A 95 -5.41 -0.45 -12.47
C LEU A 95 -6.31 0.50 -13.27
N ASP A 96 -7.29 1.14 -12.62
CA ASP A 96 -8.24 2.07 -13.24
C ASP A 96 -7.55 3.36 -13.74
N SER A 97 -6.47 3.78 -13.05
CA SER A 97 -5.70 4.96 -13.42
C SER A 97 -4.74 4.74 -14.60
N LEU A 98 -4.44 3.48 -14.94
CA LEU A 98 -3.58 3.17 -16.07
C LEU A 98 -4.33 3.41 -17.39
N PRO A 99 -3.66 3.99 -18.43
CA PRO A 99 -4.26 4.20 -19.73
C PRO A 99 -4.94 2.92 -20.24
N GLU A 100 -6.13 3.07 -20.83
CA GLU A 100 -6.77 1.94 -21.49
C GLU A 100 -5.87 1.41 -22.62
N PHE A 101 -5.96 0.12 -22.87
CA PHE A 101 -5.40 -0.45 -24.09
C PHE A 101 -6.03 0.27 -25.27
N SER A 102 -5.29 1.17 -25.91
CA SER A 102 -5.59 1.56 -27.27
C SER A 102 -5.33 0.31 -28.12
N GLN A 103 -6.35 -0.53 -28.31
CA GLN A 103 -6.31 -1.48 -29.40
C GLN A 103 -6.02 -0.67 -30.67
N PRO A 104 -5.13 -1.13 -31.57
CA PRO A 104 -5.03 -0.50 -32.86
C PRO A 104 -6.41 -0.60 -33.50
N SER A 105 -7.03 0.55 -33.78
CA SER A 105 -8.23 0.61 -34.60
C SER A 105 -7.93 -0.16 -35.89
N ALA A 106 -8.74 -1.20 -36.13
CA ALA A 106 -8.64 -2.10 -37.27
C ALA A 106 -8.56 -1.37 -38.62
#